data_AF-A0AAW4GDC8-F1
#
_entry.id   AF-A0AAW4GDC8-F1
#
_cell.length_a   1.000
_cell.length_b   1.000
_cell.length_c   1.000
_cell.angle_alpha   90.00
_cell.angle_beta   90.00
_cell.angle_gamma   90.00
#
_symmetry.space_group_name_H-M   'P 1'
#
loop_
_entity.id
_entity.type
_entity.pdbx_description
1 polymer ?
#
loop_
_entity_poly.entity_id
_entity_poly.type
_entity_poly.pdbx_seq_one_letter_code
_entity_poly.pdbx_strand_id
1 'polypeptide(L)'
;MLLFYYCEGDPVVYRAEYAGAKVDLSIGSQEAIADAVVVLEDGSSQCRVVDDGSPKTLGNIAVLQEVCARPITSIAVSDLLSASLRIRNWRAAIAAFHRCQGMDLGPLAEEVESYVRLRRITTLGNLVNDLDAHDPSLVLGAAVLALRSRAVLSNLDTAPWCTHTRLMRLNHGRRV
;
A
#
# COMPACT_ATOMS: atom_id res chain seq x y z
N MET A 1 12.71 -2.43 2.95
CA MET A 1 11.93 -2.83 1.73
C MET A 1 10.69 -3.68 2.03
N LEU A 2 10.65 -4.58 3.02
CA LEU A 2 9.43 -5.36 3.32
C LEU A 2 8.28 -4.50 3.85
N LEU A 3 8.57 -3.51 4.68
CA LEU A 3 7.60 -2.55 5.20
C LEU A 3 6.84 -1.81 4.09
N PHE A 4 7.50 -1.54 2.96
CA PHE A 4 6.88 -0.90 1.81
C PHE A 4 5.65 -1.68 1.32
N TYR A 5 5.86 -2.94 0.96
CA TYR A 5 4.78 -3.83 0.50
C TYR A 5 3.75 -4.12 1.59
N TYR A 6 4.19 -4.17 2.85
CA TYR A 6 3.30 -4.32 4.00
C TYR A 6 2.32 -3.14 4.11
N CYS A 7 2.81 -1.89 4.01
CA CYS A 7 1.98 -0.69 4.12
C CYS A 7 1.10 -0.46 2.88
N GLU A 8 1.63 -0.71 1.67
CA GLU A 8 0.82 -0.65 0.43
C GLU A 8 -0.37 -1.62 0.51
N GLY A 9 -0.19 -2.77 1.18
CA GLY A 9 -1.27 -3.74 1.40
C GLY A 9 -2.08 -3.62 2.66
N ASP A 10 -1.78 -2.64 3.52
CA ASP A 10 -2.49 -2.51 4.79
C ASP A 10 -3.85 -1.84 4.59
N PRO A 11 -4.98 -2.51 4.87
CA PRO A 11 -6.31 -1.95 4.64
C PRO A 11 -6.57 -0.68 5.45
N VAL A 12 -5.93 -0.50 6.61
CA VAL A 12 -6.13 0.73 7.41
C VAL A 12 -5.31 1.91 6.91
N VAL A 13 -4.36 1.72 5.98
CA VAL A 13 -3.49 2.76 5.46
C VAL A 13 -4.11 3.38 4.22
N TYR A 14 -4.45 4.67 4.29
CA TYR A 14 -4.93 5.44 3.16
C TYR A 14 -3.80 5.88 2.22
N ARG A 15 -2.70 6.40 2.79
CA ARG A 15 -1.47 6.77 2.05
C ARG A 15 -0.23 6.54 2.91
N ALA A 16 0.91 6.31 2.27
CA ALA A 16 2.18 6.11 2.93
C ALA A 16 3.31 6.91 2.26
N GLU A 17 4.18 7.46 3.09
CA GLU A 17 5.47 8.06 2.73
C GLU A 17 6.56 7.18 3.34
N TYR A 18 7.62 6.87 2.59
CA TYR A 18 8.66 5.90 3.00
C TYR A 18 10.02 6.56 3.21
N ALA A 19 10.87 5.94 4.03
CA ALA A 19 12.22 6.41 4.32
C ALA A 19 13.11 6.54 3.07
N GLY A 20 13.86 7.64 3.06
CA GLY A 20 14.59 8.27 1.96
C GLY A 20 14.67 9.78 2.26
N ALA A 21 15.00 10.64 1.28
CA ALA A 21 15.20 12.09 1.48
C ALA A 21 13.98 12.90 2.01
N LYS A 22 12.92 12.27 2.58
CA LYS A 22 11.68 12.92 2.98
C LYS A 22 10.99 12.41 4.26
N VAL A 23 11.60 11.54 5.07
CA VAL A 23 11.06 11.25 6.44
C VAL A 23 12.15 11.30 7.50
N ASP A 24 12.96 12.35 7.42
CA ASP A 24 13.81 12.78 8.52
C ASP A 24 12.95 13.61 9.48
N LEU A 25 12.78 13.13 10.71
CA LEU A 25 12.02 13.80 11.77
C LEU A 25 12.95 14.33 12.88
N SER A 26 14.24 14.45 12.57
CA SER A 26 15.26 14.90 13.51
C SER A 26 14.99 16.33 14.00
N ILE A 27 15.20 16.57 15.28
CA ILE A 27 15.10 17.89 15.90
C ILE A 27 16.46 18.24 16.52
N GLY A 28 17.06 19.33 16.07
CA GLY A 28 18.39 19.74 16.53
C GLY A 28 19.46 18.70 16.19
N SER A 29 20.10 18.13 17.22
CA SER A 29 21.13 17.08 17.07
C SER A 29 20.60 15.66 17.27
N GLN A 30 19.30 15.49 17.52
CA GLN A 30 18.70 14.17 17.74
C GLN A 30 18.25 13.59 16.40
N GLU A 31 18.98 12.59 15.91
CA GLU A 31 18.63 11.85 14.69
C GLU A 31 17.40 10.95 14.97
N ALA A 32 16.31 11.18 14.23
CA ALA A 32 15.05 10.47 14.41
C ALA A 32 14.46 10.07 13.06
N ILE A 33 14.62 8.79 12.69
CA ILE A 33 14.29 8.31 11.34
C ILE A 33 13.17 7.27 11.43
N ALA A 34 12.03 7.58 10.81
CA ALA A 34 10.96 6.60 10.64
C ALA A 34 11.09 5.88 9.29
N ASP A 35 10.77 4.58 9.25
CA ASP A 35 10.75 3.82 7.99
C ASP A 35 9.59 4.21 7.07
N ALA A 36 8.48 4.65 7.66
CA ALA A 36 7.36 5.25 6.95
C ALA A 36 6.55 6.22 7.83
N VAL A 37 5.91 7.20 7.20
CA VAL A 37 4.77 7.94 7.78
C VAL A 37 3.54 7.53 7.00
N VAL A 38 2.53 7.00 7.69
CA VAL A 38 1.27 6.61 7.07
C VAL A 38 0.16 7.53 7.55
N VAL A 39 -0.80 7.78 6.68
CA VAL A 39 -2.10 8.33 7.05
C VAL A 39 -3.10 7.20 6.98
N LEU A 40 -3.86 7.03 8.05
CA LEU A 40 -4.87 6.00 8.19
C LEU A 40 -6.19 6.42 7.55
N GLU A 41 -7.11 5.49 7.39
CA GLU A 41 -8.46 5.76 6.86
C GLU A 41 -9.25 6.79 7.68
N ASP A 42 -8.98 6.90 8.99
CA ASP A 42 -9.60 7.90 9.87
C ASP A 42 -8.96 9.30 9.76
N GLY A 43 -7.97 9.46 8.88
CA GLY A 43 -7.24 10.71 8.66
C GLY A 43 -6.11 10.96 9.66
N SER A 44 -5.96 10.13 10.68
CA SER A 44 -4.83 10.23 11.61
C SER A 44 -3.52 9.84 10.93
N SER A 45 -2.40 10.38 11.41
CA SER A 45 -1.06 10.05 10.91
C SER A 45 -0.24 9.36 11.97
N GLN A 46 0.49 8.31 11.61
CA GLN A 46 1.43 7.62 12.50
C GLN A 46 2.73 7.31 11.78
N CYS A 47 3.83 7.28 12.53
CA CYS A 47 5.12 6.80 12.05
C CYS A 47 5.19 5.29 12.25
N ARG A 48 5.77 4.58 11.28
CA ARG A 48 6.07 3.15 11.36
C ARG A 48 7.57 2.95 11.32
N VAL A 49 8.05 2.07 12.20
CA VAL A 49 9.45 1.66 12.27
C VAL A 49 9.51 0.14 12.29
N VAL A 50 10.43 -0.45 11.53
CA VAL A 50 10.71 -1.87 11.59
C VAL A 50 11.54 -2.15 12.84
N ASP A 51 11.02 -3.00 13.70
CA ASP A 51 11.68 -3.42 14.93
C ASP A 51 12.31 -4.80 14.76
N ASP A 52 13.63 -4.77 14.62
CA ASP A 52 14.48 -5.96 14.54
C ASP A 52 15.02 -6.39 15.93
N GLY A 53 14.57 -5.74 17.00
CA GLY A 53 15.01 -5.97 18.38
C GLY A 53 16.44 -5.51 18.66
N SER A 54 17.12 -4.87 17.70
CA SER A 54 18.49 -4.41 17.92
C SER A 54 18.52 -3.18 18.83
N PRO A 55 19.57 -3.01 19.66
CA PRO A 55 19.71 -1.82 20.51
C PRO A 55 19.67 -0.50 19.73
N LYS A 56 20.17 -0.50 18.49
CA LYS A 56 20.13 0.67 17.60
C LYS A 56 18.69 1.06 17.26
N THR A 57 17.87 0.10 16.85
CA THR A 57 16.48 0.34 16.48
C THR A 57 15.65 0.77 17.68
N LEU A 58 15.83 0.11 18.83
CA LEU A 58 15.17 0.49 20.08
C LEU A 58 15.55 1.91 20.52
N GLY A 59 16.83 2.30 20.37
CA GLY A 59 17.28 3.67 20.61
C GLY A 59 16.62 4.69 19.68
N ASN A 60 16.54 4.41 18.39
CA ASN A 60 15.86 5.28 17.42
C ASN A 60 14.35 5.38 17.69
N ILE A 61 13.68 4.29 18.10
CA ILE A 61 12.27 4.31 18.50
C ILE A 61 12.08 5.21 19.73
N ALA A 62 12.95 5.11 20.74
CA ALA A 62 12.89 5.96 21.92
C ALA A 62 13.06 7.44 21.57
N VAL A 63 14.03 7.77 20.70
CA VAL A 63 14.24 9.15 20.22
C VAL A 63 13.03 9.64 19.44
N LEU A 64 12.47 8.83 18.52
CA LEU A 64 11.24 9.16 17.80
C LEU A 64 10.06 9.41 18.74
N GLN A 65 9.91 8.63 19.80
CA GLN A 65 8.85 8.83 20.79
C GLN A 65 9.02 10.14 21.58
N GLU A 66 10.25 10.59 21.79
CA GLU A 66 10.56 11.85 22.47
C GLU A 66 10.33 13.07 21.57
N VAL A 67 10.76 12.99 20.30
CA VAL A 67 10.78 14.16 19.40
C VAL A 67 9.57 14.25 18.47
N CYS A 68 8.90 13.15 18.16
CA CYS A 68 7.81 13.14 17.20
C CYS A 68 6.47 13.44 17.87
N ALA A 69 5.74 14.43 17.35
CA ALA A 69 4.38 14.74 17.79
C ALA A 69 3.32 13.72 17.32
N ARG A 70 3.73 12.65 16.62
CA ARG A 70 2.83 11.63 16.06
C ARG A 70 3.00 10.30 16.78
N PRO A 71 1.94 9.47 16.87
CA PRO A 71 2.05 8.10 17.35
C PRO A 71 3.11 7.32 16.57
N ILE A 72 3.92 6.54 17.30
CA ILE A 72 4.89 5.62 16.73
C ILE A 72 4.36 4.19 16.84
N THR A 73 4.29 3.49 15.72
CA THR A 73 3.99 2.05 15.67
C THR A 73 5.26 1.29 15.34
N SER A 74 5.76 0.53 16.31
CA SER A 74 6.78 -0.49 16.07
C SER A 74 6.14 -1.67 15.33
N ILE A 75 6.73 -2.08 14.21
CA ILE A 75 6.34 -3.26 13.43
C ILE A 75 7.44 -4.31 13.60
N ALA A 76 7.16 -5.35 14.37
CA ALA A 76 8.16 -6.38 14.60
C ALA A 76 8.44 -7.16 13.32
N VAL A 77 9.67 -7.67 13.18
CA VAL A 77 10.01 -8.56 12.05
C VAL A 77 9.07 -9.78 11.98
N SER A 78 8.59 -10.30 13.11
CA SER A 78 7.60 -11.38 13.16
C SER A 78 6.25 -11.01 12.53
N ASP A 79 5.84 -9.75 12.63
CA ASP A 79 4.60 -9.26 12.02
C ASP A 79 4.73 -9.22 10.50
N LEU A 80 5.92 -8.83 10.00
CA LEU A 80 6.23 -8.87 8.57
C LEU A 80 6.25 -10.30 8.03
N LEU A 81 6.77 -11.26 8.80
CA LEU A 81 6.75 -12.68 8.43
C LEU A 81 5.34 -13.25 8.41
N SER A 82 4.51 -12.89 9.41
CA SER A 82 3.10 -13.26 9.46
C SER A 82 2.30 -12.69 8.28
N ALA A 83 2.70 -11.52 7.78
CA ALA A 83 2.13 -10.87 6.59
C ALA A 83 2.83 -11.26 5.26
N SER A 84 3.55 -12.40 5.22
CA SER A 84 4.32 -12.82 4.06
C SER A 84 3.52 -12.94 2.76
N LEU A 85 2.27 -13.41 2.81
CA LEU A 85 1.40 -13.49 1.63
C LEU A 85 1.07 -12.11 1.06
N ARG A 86 0.65 -11.16 1.92
CA ARG A 86 0.42 -9.76 1.56
C ARG A 86 1.65 -9.17 0.90
N ILE A 87 2.81 -9.29 1.55
CA ILE A 87 4.08 -8.75 1.05
C ILE A 87 4.44 -9.33 -0.32
N ARG A 88 4.31 -10.65 -0.48
CA ARG A 88 4.57 -11.33 -1.76
C ARG A 88 3.65 -10.82 -2.87
N ASN A 89 2.36 -10.71 -2.57
CA ASN A 89 1.34 -10.28 -3.53
C ASN A 89 1.54 -8.82 -3.95
N TRP A 90 1.76 -7.93 -2.99
CA TRP A 90 2.03 -6.52 -3.28
C TRP A 90 3.35 -6.30 -4.01
N ARG A 91 4.37 -7.13 -3.75
CA ARG A 91 5.59 -7.14 -4.57
C ARG A 91 5.30 -7.49 -6.03
N ALA A 92 4.50 -8.52 -6.28
CA ALA A 92 4.13 -8.91 -7.64
C ALA A 92 3.25 -7.85 -8.34
N ALA A 93 2.26 -7.32 -7.63
CA ALA A 93 1.37 -6.26 -8.10
C ALA A 93 2.16 -5.00 -8.49
N ILE A 94 3.03 -4.53 -7.60
CA ILE A 94 3.83 -3.33 -7.85
C ILE A 94 4.83 -3.55 -8.98
N ALA A 95 5.41 -4.75 -9.12
CA ALA A 95 6.21 -5.08 -10.29
C ALA A 95 5.40 -5.02 -11.59
N ALA A 96 4.12 -5.41 -11.58
CA ALA A 96 3.23 -5.26 -12.75
C ALA A 96 2.94 -3.79 -13.07
N PHE A 97 2.70 -2.98 -12.05
CA PHE A 97 2.55 -1.53 -12.18
C PHE A 97 3.81 -0.86 -12.75
N HIS A 98 5.00 -1.19 -12.24
CA HIS A 98 6.26 -0.61 -12.73
C HIS A 98 6.60 -0.99 -14.18
N ARG A 99 6.10 -2.11 -14.71
CA ARG A 99 6.24 -2.42 -16.13
C ARG A 99 5.51 -1.44 -17.05
N CYS A 100 4.55 -0.70 -16.51
CA CYS A 100 3.80 0.33 -17.22
C CYS A 100 4.38 1.74 -16.99
N GLN A 101 5.58 1.86 -16.42
CA GLN A 101 6.20 3.13 -16.12
C GLN A 101 6.37 3.99 -17.39
N GLY A 102 5.93 5.24 -17.32
CA GLY A 102 5.91 6.18 -18.46
C GLY A 102 4.58 6.23 -19.21
N MET A 103 3.64 5.34 -18.91
CA MET A 103 2.26 5.39 -19.43
C MET A 103 1.35 6.13 -18.44
N ASP A 104 0.43 6.95 -18.94
CA ASP A 104 -0.64 7.53 -18.12
C ASP A 104 -1.73 6.47 -17.87
N LEU A 105 -1.68 5.87 -16.68
CA LEU A 105 -2.66 4.88 -16.23
C LEU A 105 -3.87 5.51 -15.54
N GLY A 106 -3.89 6.83 -15.31
CA GLY A 106 -4.96 7.51 -14.57
C GLY A 106 -6.35 7.25 -15.15
N PRO A 107 -6.59 7.57 -16.44
CA PRO A 107 -7.89 7.34 -17.07
C PRO A 107 -8.33 5.86 -17.03
N LEU A 108 -7.40 4.93 -17.26
CA LEU A 108 -7.73 3.50 -17.21
C LEU A 108 -8.00 3.03 -15.78
N ALA A 109 -7.35 3.60 -14.77
CA ALA A 109 -7.64 3.27 -13.37
C ALA A 109 -9.05 3.75 -12.95
N GLU A 110 -9.51 4.90 -13.45
CA GLU A 110 -10.89 5.38 -13.25
C GLU A 110 -11.91 4.47 -13.95
N GLU A 111 -11.56 3.96 -15.14
CA GLU A 111 -12.37 2.97 -15.85
C GLU A 111 -12.46 1.66 -15.06
N VAL A 112 -11.35 1.16 -14.51
CA VAL A 112 -11.32 -0.01 -13.62
C VAL A 112 -12.16 0.22 -12.37
N GLU A 113 -12.02 1.36 -11.68
CA GLU A 113 -12.86 1.70 -10.52
C GLU A 113 -14.34 1.67 -10.89
N SER A 114 -14.71 2.32 -12.00
CA SER A 114 -16.09 2.36 -12.48
C SER A 114 -16.63 0.97 -12.80
N TYR A 115 -15.82 0.13 -13.47
CA TYR A 115 -16.16 -1.25 -13.78
C TYR A 115 -16.44 -2.08 -12.51
N VAL A 116 -15.55 -1.99 -11.51
CA VAL A 116 -15.69 -2.72 -10.23
C VAL A 116 -16.90 -2.21 -9.44
N ARG A 117 -17.11 -0.89 -9.41
CA ARG A 117 -18.25 -0.24 -8.74
C ARG A 117 -19.59 -0.77 -9.27
N LEU A 118 -19.72 -0.89 -10.60
CA LEU A 118 -20.94 -1.39 -11.25
C LEU A 118 -21.21 -2.87 -10.94
N ARG A 119 -20.20 -3.73 -11.01
CA ARG A 119 -20.34 -5.19 -10.81
C ARG A 119 -20.30 -5.62 -9.35
N ARG A 120 -19.94 -4.71 -8.44
CA ARG A 120 -19.67 -4.94 -7.01
C ARG A 120 -18.45 -5.82 -6.72
N ILE A 121 -18.28 -6.92 -7.45
CA ILE A 121 -17.16 -7.86 -7.36
C ILE A 121 -16.80 -8.35 -8.77
N THR A 122 -15.52 -8.42 -9.09
CA THR A 122 -14.99 -9.03 -10.32
C THR A 122 -13.64 -9.70 -10.06
N THR A 123 -13.01 -10.27 -11.08
CA THR A 123 -11.63 -10.76 -11.06
C THR A 123 -10.75 -9.97 -12.04
N LEU A 124 -9.43 -10.02 -11.85
CA LEU A 124 -8.48 -9.43 -12.81
C LEU A 124 -8.62 -10.04 -14.21
N GLY A 125 -8.88 -11.34 -14.33
CA GLY A 125 -9.08 -12.01 -15.61
C GLY A 125 -10.32 -11.51 -16.35
N ASN A 126 -11.44 -11.34 -15.63
CA ASN A 126 -12.66 -10.75 -16.22
C ASN A 126 -12.43 -9.30 -16.62
N LEU A 127 -11.69 -8.53 -15.81
CA LEU A 127 -11.35 -7.15 -16.12
C LEU A 127 -10.53 -7.05 -17.40
N VAL A 128 -9.51 -7.92 -17.57
CA VAL A 128 -8.68 -7.98 -18.79
C VAL A 128 -9.50 -8.39 -20.01
N ASN A 129 -10.42 -9.36 -19.86
CA ASN A 129 -11.25 -9.82 -20.98
C ASN A 129 -12.31 -8.78 -21.39
N ASP A 130 -12.89 -8.06 -20.44
CA ASP A 130 -13.97 -7.10 -20.73
C ASP A 130 -13.44 -5.72 -21.14
N LEU A 131 -12.17 -5.40 -20.83
CA LEU A 131 -11.47 -4.19 -21.26
C LEU A 131 -10.49 -4.52 -22.41
N ASP A 132 -10.95 -5.32 -23.37
CA ASP A 132 -10.16 -5.89 -24.48
C ASP A 132 -9.57 -4.86 -25.46
N ALA A 133 -10.11 -3.64 -25.46
CA ALA A 133 -9.55 -2.51 -26.21
C ALA A 133 -8.16 -2.07 -25.71
N HIS A 134 -7.76 -2.50 -24.51
CA HIS A 134 -6.49 -2.14 -23.87
C HIS A 134 -5.54 -3.34 -23.79
N ASP A 135 -4.23 -3.07 -23.80
CA ASP A 135 -3.25 -4.14 -23.55
C ASP A 135 -3.45 -4.74 -22.14
N PRO A 136 -3.45 -6.08 -21.99
CA PRO A 136 -3.64 -6.73 -20.69
C PRO A 136 -2.69 -6.22 -19.59
N SER A 137 -1.45 -5.86 -19.95
CA SER A 137 -0.47 -5.34 -18.99
C SER A 137 -0.90 -3.97 -18.45
N LEU A 138 -1.48 -3.12 -19.30
CA LEU A 138 -1.99 -1.80 -18.90
C LEU A 138 -3.23 -1.94 -18.00
N VAL A 139 -4.14 -2.87 -18.31
CA VAL A 139 -5.29 -3.16 -17.45
C VAL A 139 -4.84 -3.62 -16.07
N LEU A 140 -3.86 -4.52 -16.01
CA LEU A 140 -3.27 -4.96 -14.74
C LEU A 140 -2.57 -3.82 -14.00
N GLY A 141 -1.81 -2.97 -14.69
CA GLY A 141 -1.17 -1.79 -14.12
C GLY A 141 -2.18 -0.81 -13.53
N ALA A 142 -3.24 -0.51 -14.27
CA ALA A 142 -4.34 0.35 -13.84
C ALA A 142 -5.11 -0.22 -12.65
N ALA A 143 -5.35 -1.53 -12.62
CA ALA A 143 -5.95 -2.20 -11.47
C ALA A 143 -5.08 -2.06 -10.21
N VAL A 144 -3.76 -2.17 -10.34
CA VAL A 144 -2.84 -1.93 -9.22
C VAL A 144 -2.86 -0.46 -8.80
N LEU A 145 -2.93 0.49 -9.74
CA LEU A 145 -3.07 1.91 -9.42
C LEU A 145 -4.37 2.21 -8.65
N ALA A 146 -5.49 1.59 -9.05
CA ALA A 146 -6.76 1.67 -8.34
C ALA A 146 -6.69 1.08 -6.92
N LEU A 147 -5.93 -0.01 -6.72
CA LEU A 147 -5.69 -0.59 -5.39
C LEU A 147 -4.81 0.31 -4.50
N ARG A 148 -3.78 0.92 -5.06
CA ARG A 148 -2.86 1.84 -4.34
C ARG A 148 -3.56 3.14 -3.93
N SER A 149 -4.45 3.65 -4.78
CA SER A 149 -5.28 4.83 -4.50
C SER A 149 -6.50 4.54 -3.63
N ARG A 150 -6.65 3.30 -3.14
CA ARG A 150 -7.78 2.85 -2.33
C ARG A 150 -9.13 3.09 -3.00
N ALA A 151 -9.17 3.03 -4.33
CA ALA A 151 -10.39 3.13 -5.13
C ALA A 151 -11.20 1.82 -5.12
N VAL A 152 -10.51 0.69 -4.95
CA VAL A 152 -11.10 -0.66 -4.90
C VAL A 152 -10.43 -1.50 -3.82
N LEU A 153 -11.13 -2.53 -3.35
CA LEU A 153 -10.61 -3.54 -2.42
C LEU A 153 -10.14 -4.79 -3.17
N SER A 154 -9.28 -5.60 -2.53
CA SER A 154 -8.89 -6.90 -3.07
C SER A 154 -8.78 -7.99 -2.01
N ASN A 155 -8.73 -9.24 -2.44
CA ASN A 155 -8.43 -10.39 -1.58
C ASN A 155 -6.94 -10.73 -1.49
N LEU A 156 -6.03 -9.76 -1.72
CA LEU A 156 -4.59 -9.99 -1.72
C LEU A 156 -4.00 -10.39 -0.36
N ASP A 157 -4.78 -10.28 0.71
CA ASP A 157 -4.38 -10.78 2.03
C ASP A 157 -4.70 -12.27 2.24
N THR A 158 -5.59 -12.84 1.42
CA THR A 158 -6.14 -14.19 1.62
C THR A 158 -5.95 -15.12 0.44
N ALA A 159 -5.55 -14.62 -0.73
CA ALA A 159 -5.30 -15.42 -1.92
C ALA A 159 -4.09 -14.90 -2.73
N PRO A 160 -3.39 -15.77 -3.48
CA PRO A 160 -2.28 -15.34 -4.35
C PRO A 160 -2.70 -14.33 -5.43
N TRP A 161 -1.79 -13.42 -5.77
CA TRP A 161 -1.89 -12.54 -6.94
C TRP A 161 -1.92 -13.36 -8.22
N CYS A 162 -3.05 -13.33 -8.94
CA CYS A 162 -3.26 -14.02 -10.21
C CYS A 162 -4.50 -13.47 -10.93
N THR A 163 -4.85 -14.01 -12.10
CA THR A 163 -6.07 -13.62 -12.83
C THR A 163 -7.37 -13.87 -12.05
N HIS A 164 -7.36 -14.73 -11.02
CA HIS A 164 -8.50 -14.95 -10.12
C HIS A 164 -8.55 -14.00 -8.92
N THR A 165 -7.57 -13.11 -8.74
CA THR A 165 -7.61 -12.07 -7.71
C THR A 165 -8.88 -11.27 -7.86
N ARG A 166 -9.63 -11.17 -6.76
CA ARG A 166 -10.92 -10.49 -6.72
C ARG A 166 -10.70 -9.01 -6.46
N LEU A 167 -11.39 -8.18 -7.23
CA LEU A 167 -11.56 -6.76 -6.98
C LEU A 167 -12.98 -6.53 -6.50
N MET A 168 -13.14 -5.72 -5.45
CA MET A 168 -14.43 -5.49 -4.81
C MET A 168 -14.64 -3.99 -4.65
N ARG A 169 -15.89 -3.55 -4.80
CA ARG A 169 -16.28 -2.17 -4.52
C ARG A 169 -16.01 -1.85 -3.05
N LEU A 170 -15.75 -0.58 -2.76
CA LEU A 170 -15.77 -0.08 -1.39
C LEU A 170 -17.20 -0.20 -0.82
N ASN A 171 -17.33 -0.73 0.39
CA ASN A 171 -18.57 -0.64 1.15
C ASN A 171 -18.75 0.84 1.53
N HIS A 172 -19.80 1.49 1.04
CA HIS A 172 -19.85 2.94 0.91
C HIS A 172 -19.70 3.71 2.24
N GLY A 173 -18.81 4.71 2.19
CA GLY A 173 -18.62 5.75 3.19
C GLY A 173 -17.54 6.78 2.79
N ARG A 174 -17.32 7.07 1.49
CA ARG A 174 -16.47 8.20 1.11
C ARG A 174 -17.26 9.49 1.35
N ARG A 175 -16.96 10.19 2.45
CA ARG A 175 -17.29 11.61 2.58
C ARG A 175 -16.42 12.39 1.58
N VAL A 176 -17.08 13.36 0.96
CA VAL A 176 -16.50 14.48 0.21
C VAL A 176 -15.36 15.13 1.01
#